data_AF-A0A1Q3A0K3-F1
#
_entry.id   AF-A0A1Q3A0K3-F1
#
_cell.length_a   1.000
_cell.length_b   1.000
_cell.length_c   1.000
_cell.angle_alpha   90.00
_cell.angle_beta   90.00
_cell.angle_gamma   90.00
#
_symmetry.space_group_name_H-M   'P 1'
#
loop_
_entity.id
_entity.type
_entity.pdbx_description
1 polymer ?
#
loop_
_entity_poly.entity_id
_entity_poly.type
_entity_poly.pdbx_seq_one_letter_code
_entity_poly.pdbx_strand_id
1 'polypeptide(L)'
;MFRIAAQRIGLKSLRAAPQARLLSTTLTRQNALQELYLKELKNVKLSPLTAQDAEGSVKPWIEPSKPSIPELEAQGADALQAYKDEPVETSSEAVDGHAQEAVEEDWLVLEDAEEESSHH
;
A
#
# COMPACT_ATOMS: atom_id res chain seq x y z
N MET A 1 64.42 -101.37 -39.01
CA MET A 1 63.35 -101.61 -38.02
C MET A 1 62.85 -100.25 -37.53
N PHE A 2 61.72 -99.76 -38.04
CA PHE A 2 61.22 -98.41 -37.76
C PHE A 2 60.15 -98.45 -36.67
N ARG A 3 60.30 -97.66 -35.61
CA ARG A 3 59.24 -97.39 -34.63
C ARG A 3 58.77 -95.95 -34.81
N ILE A 4 57.58 -95.79 -35.37
CA ILE A 4 56.92 -94.50 -35.54
C ILE A 4 56.22 -94.17 -34.23
N ALA A 5 56.69 -93.14 -33.53
CA ALA A 5 56.01 -92.59 -32.36
C ALA A 5 54.83 -91.72 -32.82
N ALA A 6 53.61 -92.07 -32.43
CA ALA A 6 52.43 -91.25 -32.64
C ALA A 6 52.01 -90.63 -31.31
N GLN A 7 52.44 -89.39 -31.06
CA GLN A 7 51.91 -88.57 -29.96
C GLN A 7 50.70 -87.78 -30.45
N ARG A 8 49.52 -88.12 -29.93
CA ARG A 8 48.30 -87.33 -30.14
C ARG A 8 48.32 -86.13 -29.21
N ILE A 9 48.53 -84.94 -29.76
CA ILE A 9 48.39 -83.68 -29.03
C ILE A 9 46.90 -83.33 -29.03
N GLY A 10 46.25 -83.51 -27.88
CA GLY A 10 44.88 -83.04 -27.67
C GLY A 10 44.87 -81.52 -27.51
N LEU A 11 44.38 -80.81 -28.52
CA LEU A 11 44.06 -79.39 -28.42
C LEU A 11 42.88 -79.20 -27.45
N LYS A 12 43.15 -78.67 -26.25
CA LYS A 12 42.10 -78.20 -25.35
C LYS A 12 41.57 -76.87 -25.89
N SER A 13 40.38 -76.88 -26.47
CA SER A 13 39.66 -75.66 -26.85
C SER A 13 39.38 -74.82 -25.60
N LEU A 14 40.01 -73.64 -25.50
CA LEU A 14 39.68 -72.63 -24.50
C LEU A 14 38.40 -71.93 -24.94
N ARG A 15 37.24 -72.42 -24.48
CA ARG A 15 35.98 -71.71 -24.66
C ARG A 15 35.98 -70.52 -23.70
N ALA A 16 36.11 -69.30 -24.24
CA ALA A 16 35.96 -68.08 -23.45
C ALA A 16 34.56 -68.07 -22.81
N ALA A 17 34.50 -67.95 -21.48
CA ALA A 17 33.23 -67.79 -20.77
C ALA A 17 32.62 -66.44 -21.15
N PRO A 18 31.31 -66.37 -21.48
CA PRO A 18 30.68 -65.08 -21.76
C PRO A 18 30.67 -64.24 -20.48
N GLN A 19 31.36 -63.10 -20.49
CA GLN A 19 31.20 -62.09 -19.45
C GLN A 19 29.82 -61.44 -19.62
N ALA A 20 28.87 -61.81 -18.77
CA ALA A 20 27.55 -61.18 -18.75
C ALA A 20 27.70 -59.74 -18.24
N ARG A 21 27.52 -58.76 -19.12
CA ARG A 21 27.39 -57.35 -18.73
C ARG A 21 25.97 -57.14 -18.24
N LEU A 22 25.78 -57.18 -16.92
CA LEU A 22 24.49 -56.88 -16.31
C LEU A 22 24.25 -55.37 -16.40
N LEU A 23 23.21 -54.98 -17.12
CA LEU A 23 22.72 -53.62 -17.14
C LEU A 23 21.77 -53.45 -15.95
N SER A 24 22.13 -52.56 -15.01
CA SER A 24 21.24 -52.18 -13.92
C SER A 24 20.28 -51.11 -14.43
N THR A 25 18.99 -51.43 -14.50
CA THR A 25 17.94 -50.44 -14.79
C THR A 25 17.46 -49.86 -13.46
N THR A 26 17.61 -48.55 -13.29
CA THR A 26 16.99 -47.86 -12.15
C THR A 26 15.48 -47.78 -12.34
N LEU A 27 14.73 -47.93 -11.25
CA LEU A 27 13.27 -47.77 -11.27
C LEU A 27 12.88 -46.37 -11.76
N THR A 28 11.92 -46.31 -12.68
CA THR A 28 11.36 -45.05 -13.18
C THR A 28 10.59 -44.36 -12.06
N ARG A 29 11.01 -43.17 -11.67
CA ARG A 29 10.30 -42.32 -10.70
C ARG A 29 9.03 -41.80 -11.38
N GLN A 30 7.87 -42.18 -10.86
CA GLN A 30 6.58 -41.88 -11.50
C GLN A 30 6.26 -40.37 -11.48
N ASN A 31 6.81 -39.59 -10.53
CA ASN A 31 6.58 -38.14 -10.47
C ASN A 31 7.81 -37.38 -9.93
N ALA A 32 8.76 -37.08 -10.82
CA ALA A 32 9.99 -36.37 -10.46
C ALA A 32 9.73 -34.94 -9.93
N LEU A 33 8.67 -34.28 -10.43
CA LEU A 33 8.31 -32.92 -10.02
C LEU A 33 7.80 -32.88 -8.57
N GLN A 34 6.92 -33.81 -8.21
CA GLN A 34 6.41 -33.90 -6.84
C GLN A 34 7.52 -34.18 -5.84
N GLU A 35 8.45 -35.07 -6.19
CA GLU A 35 9.58 -35.37 -5.31
C GLU A 35 10.55 -34.21 -5.15
N LEU A 36 10.84 -33.48 -6.23
CA LEU A 36 11.65 -32.26 -6.17
C LEU A 36 10.96 -31.23 -5.26
N TYR A 37 9.68 -30.98 -5.48
CA TYR A 37 8.90 -30.04 -4.68
C TYR A 37 8.92 -30.39 -3.18
N LEU A 38 8.69 -31.66 -2.83
CA LEU A 38 8.73 -32.11 -1.44
C LEU A 38 10.14 -32.05 -0.83
N LYS A 39 11.19 -32.24 -1.63
CA LYS A 39 12.58 -32.03 -1.16
C LYS A 39 12.82 -30.56 -0.84
N GLU A 40 12.44 -29.66 -1.74
CA GLU A 40 12.59 -28.23 -1.52
C GLU A 40 11.81 -27.78 -0.28
N LEU A 41 10.54 -28.18 -0.13
CA LEU A 41 9.74 -27.85 1.06
C LEU A 41 10.38 -28.32 2.37
N LYS A 42 11.02 -29.50 2.39
CA LYS A 42 11.70 -30.02 3.58
C LYS A 42 13.03 -29.33 3.86
N ASN A 43 13.73 -28.90 2.81
CA ASN A 43 15.01 -28.21 2.91
C ASN A 43 14.84 -26.73 3.28
N VAL A 44 13.72 -26.13 2.89
CA VAL A 44 13.40 -24.75 3.22
C VAL A 44 13.07 -24.65 4.70
N LYS A 45 13.99 -24.05 5.46
CA LYS A 45 13.75 -23.64 6.85
C LYS A 45 13.03 -22.31 6.83
N LEU A 46 11.70 -22.35 6.88
CA LEU A 46 10.92 -21.14 7.10
C LEU A 46 11.15 -20.66 8.53
N SER A 47 11.47 -19.37 8.69
CA SER A 47 11.42 -18.73 10.00
C SER A 47 10.00 -18.90 10.56
N PRO A 48 9.84 -19.33 11.82
CA PRO A 48 8.51 -19.49 12.39
C PRO A 48 7.80 -18.14 12.36
N LEU A 49 6.61 -18.10 11.77
CA LEU A 49 5.74 -16.92 11.78
C LEU A 49 5.34 -16.66 13.23
N THR A 50 5.93 -15.62 13.83
CA THR A 50 5.59 -15.15 15.16
C THR A 50 4.52 -14.07 15.06
N ALA A 51 3.74 -13.86 16.11
CA ALA A 51 2.78 -12.75 16.18
C ALA A 51 3.47 -11.39 15.97
N GLN A 52 4.75 -11.29 16.33
CA GLN A 52 5.57 -10.10 16.14
C GLN A 52 5.84 -9.78 14.65
N ASP A 53 5.83 -10.77 13.75
CA ASP A 53 5.98 -10.55 12.30
C ASP A 53 4.72 -9.89 11.71
N ALA A 54 3.54 -10.23 12.26
CA ALA A 54 2.28 -9.58 11.91
C ALA A 54 2.25 -8.13 12.40
N GLU A 55 2.78 -7.85 13.59
CA GLU A 55 2.92 -6.50 14.14
C GLU A 55 4.00 -5.67 13.43
N GLY A 56 5.08 -6.29 12.96
CA GLY A 56 6.15 -5.63 12.19
C GLY A 56 5.75 -5.32 10.74
N SER A 57 4.81 -6.08 10.18
CA SER A 57 4.31 -5.90 8.82
C SER A 57 3.26 -4.78 8.69
N VAL A 58 2.70 -4.29 9.78
CA VAL A 58 1.64 -3.27 9.79
C VAL A 58 2.00 -2.15 10.75
N LYS A 59 1.93 -0.90 10.28
CA LYS A 59 2.09 0.25 11.17
C LYS A 59 0.88 0.28 12.14
N PRO A 60 1.09 0.25 13.47
CA PRO A 60 -0.02 0.28 14.42
C PRO A 60 -0.79 1.60 14.29
N TRP A 61 -2.12 1.48 14.25
CA TRP A 61 -3.00 2.64 14.19
C TRP A 61 -3.02 3.33 15.55
N ILE A 62 -2.71 4.63 15.55
CA ILE A 62 -2.85 5.51 16.71
C ILE A 62 -3.92 6.52 16.34
N GLU A 63 -4.96 6.64 17.16
CA GLU A 63 -5.98 7.67 16.96
C GLU A 63 -5.33 9.06 17.03
N PRO A 64 -5.57 9.94 16.05
CA PRO A 64 -5.03 11.28 16.08
C PRO A 64 -5.61 12.03 17.28
N SER A 65 -4.76 12.78 17.98
CA SER A 65 -5.22 13.66 19.05
C SER A 65 -6.28 14.62 18.52
N LYS A 66 -7.31 14.89 19.32
CA LYS A 66 -8.33 15.90 19.00
C LYS A 66 -7.64 17.20 18.55
N PRO A 67 -8.07 17.81 17.43
CA PRO A 67 -7.44 19.02 16.93
C PRO A 67 -7.43 20.08 18.02
N SER A 68 -6.25 20.61 18.32
CA SER A 68 -6.11 21.78 19.17
C SER A 68 -6.64 22.98 18.39
N ILE A 69 -7.45 23.79 19.06
CA ILE A 69 -7.94 25.05 18.50
C ILE A 69 -6.72 25.96 18.33
N PRO A 70 -6.50 26.55 17.14
CA PRO A 70 -5.37 27.43 16.90
C PRO A 70 -5.41 28.65 17.83
N GLU A 71 -4.24 29.20 18.19
CA GLU A 71 -4.10 30.32 19.16
C GLU A 71 -5.00 31.53 18.87
N LEU A 72 -5.37 31.76 17.61
CA LEU A 72 -6.24 32.86 17.19
C LEU A 72 -7.65 32.77 17.81
N GLU A 73 -8.23 31.58 17.86
CA GLU A 73 -9.58 31.34 18.38
C GLU A 73 -9.57 31.08 19.91
N ALA A 74 -8.38 30.89 20.50
CA ALA A 74 -8.23 30.76 21.95
C ALA A 74 -8.40 32.11 22.68
N GLN A 75 -8.22 33.24 21.98
CA GLN A 75 -8.52 34.59 22.47
C GLN A 75 -10.04 34.90 22.46
N GLY A 76 -10.87 33.92 22.06
CA GLY A 76 -12.25 34.06 21.56
C GLY A 76 -13.31 34.61 22.51
N ALA A 77 -12.98 35.10 23.71
CA ALA A 77 -13.93 35.85 24.56
C ALA A 77 -13.45 37.26 24.83
N ASP A 78 -12.18 37.41 25.24
CA ASP A 78 -11.64 38.71 25.64
C ASP A 78 -11.33 39.59 24.41
N ALA A 79 -10.76 39.01 23.34
CA ALA A 79 -10.51 39.75 22.10
C ALA A 79 -11.81 40.11 21.36
N LEU A 80 -12.86 39.28 21.48
CA LEU A 80 -14.18 39.60 20.92
C LEU A 80 -14.90 40.70 21.72
N GLN A 81 -14.67 40.79 23.03
CA GLN A 81 -15.19 41.89 23.84
C GLN A 81 -14.46 43.20 23.52
N ALA A 82 -13.12 43.15 23.43
CA ALA A 82 -12.31 44.32 23.07
C ALA A 82 -12.72 44.91 21.71
N TYR A 83 -12.98 44.06 20.70
CA TYR A 83 -13.47 44.52 19.39
C TYR A 83 -14.89 45.11 19.44
N LYS A 84 -15.76 44.61 20.32
CA LYS A 84 -17.12 45.16 20.49
C LYS A 84 -17.12 46.53 21.16
N ASP A 85 -16.20 46.74 22.09
CA ASP A 85 -16.09 47.97 22.86
C ASP A 85 -15.21 49.03 22.17
N GLU A 86 -14.55 48.67 21.07
CA GLU A 86 -13.71 49.58 20.30
C GLU A 86 -14.56 50.66 19.58
N PRO A 87 -14.37 51.95 19.90
CA PRO A 87 -15.11 53.02 19.25
C PRO A 87 -14.62 53.22 17.82
N VAL A 88 -15.56 53.35 16.86
CA VAL A 88 -15.25 53.62 15.46
C VAL A 88 -14.55 54.97 15.34
N GLU A 89 -13.26 54.97 15.02
CA GLU A 89 -12.51 56.21 14.76
C GLU A 89 -12.94 56.81 13.42
N THR A 90 -13.93 57.71 13.48
CA THR A 90 -14.23 58.63 12.39
C THR A 90 -13.30 59.83 12.50
N SER A 91 -12.60 60.17 11.42
CA SER A 91 -11.81 61.40 11.33
C SER A 91 -12.75 62.58 11.48
N SER A 92 -12.73 63.22 12.64
CA SER A 92 -13.53 64.41 12.92
C SER A 92 -12.94 65.62 12.19
N GLU A 93 -13.32 65.79 10.93
CA GLU A 93 -13.17 67.08 10.24
C GLU A 93 -14.35 67.97 10.63
N ALA A 94 -14.12 68.86 11.57
CA ALA A 94 -15.10 69.86 11.98
C ALA A 94 -15.05 71.07 11.03
N VAL A 95 -16.04 71.24 10.14
CA VAL A 95 -16.45 72.54 9.60
C VAL A 95 -17.96 72.56 9.31
N ASP A 96 -18.68 73.26 10.18
CA ASP A 96 -19.70 74.29 9.90
C ASP A 96 -20.65 74.15 8.68
N GLY A 97 -21.95 74.16 8.98
CA GLY A 97 -22.99 74.65 8.06
C GLY A 97 -23.60 73.62 7.10
N HIS A 98 -24.92 73.44 7.26
CA HIS A 98 -25.79 72.52 6.51
C HIS A 98 -25.62 71.04 6.82
N ALA A 99 -26.48 70.58 7.74
CA ALA A 99 -27.05 69.25 7.65
C ALA A 99 -27.79 69.15 6.30
N GLN A 100 -27.07 68.81 5.24
CA GLN A 100 -27.65 68.10 4.13
C GLN A 100 -27.72 66.66 4.59
N GLU A 101 -28.92 66.26 5.02
CA GLU A 101 -29.34 64.87 5.10
C GLU A 101 -28.69 64.15 3.92
N ALA A 102 -27.84 63.16 4.22
CA ALA A 102 -27.42 62.22 3.22
C ALA A 102 -28.72 61.71 2.60
N VAL A 103 -28.95 62.05 1.33
CA VAL A 103 -30.07 61.50 0.59
C VAL A 103 -29.87 60.00 0.68
N GLU A 104 -30.69 59.34 1.48
CA GLU A 104 -30.87 57.91 1.44
C GLU A 104 -31.48 57.64 0.06
N GLU A 105 -30.64 57.59 -0.96
CA GLU A 105 -31.02 57.02 -2.24
C GLU A 105 -31.42 55.59 -1.92
N ASP A 106 -32.73 55.34 -1.88
CA ASP A 106 -33.30 54.04 -1.60
C ASP A 106 -32.70 53.03 -2.58
N TRP A 107 -31.76 52.23 -2.08
CA TRP A 107 -31.00 51.23 -2.87
C TRP A 107 -31.88 50.11 -3.42
N LEU A 108 -33.20 50.19 -3.22
CA LEU A 108 -34.24 49.31 -3.74
C LEU A 108 -35.50 50.12 -4.09
N VAL A 109 -35.41 51.16 -4.92
CA VAL A 109 -36.60 51.65 -5.65
C VAL A 109 -37.06 50.51 -6.56
N LEU A 110 -38.12 49.79 -6.17
CA LEU A 110 -38.82 48.89 -7.08
C LEU A 110 -39.58 49.77 -8.09
N GLU A 111 -39.13 49.78 -9.34
CA GLU A 111 -39.80 50.41 -10.48
C GLU A 111 -41.23 49.86 -10.71
N ASP A 112 -41.60 48.76 -10.04
CA ASP A 112 -42.89 48.06 -10.15
C ASP A 112 -44.04 48.67 -9.30
N ALA A 113 -43.78 49.69 -8.46
CA ALA A 113 -44.84 50.30 -7.65
C ALA A 113 -45.86 51.15 -8.46
N GLU A 114 -45.59 51.42 -9.74
CA GLU A 114 -46.55 52.12 -10.63
C GLU A 114 -47.61 51.18 -11.24
N GLU A 115 -47.39 49.86 -11.30
CA GLU A 115 -48.35 48.94 -11.95
C GLU A 115 -49.45 48.41 -11.01
N GLU A 116 -49.26 48.45 -9.69
CA GLU A 116 -50.26 47.96 -8.72
C GLU A 116 -51.43 48.95 -8.45
N SER A 117 -51.42 50.12 -9.11
CA SER A 117 -52.54 51.06 -9.13
C SER A 117 -53.51 50.84 -10.31
N SER A 118 -53.22 49.87 -11.19
CA SER A 118 -54.04 49.55 -12.37
C SER A 118 -54.77 48.20 -12.29
N HIS A 119 -54.59 47.43 -11.22
CA HIS A 119 -55.31 46.18 -11.00
C HIS A 119 -55.87 46.11 -9.57
N HIS A 120 -56.94 46.88 -9.34
CA HIS A 120 -57.91 46.56 -8.29
C HIS A 120 -58.67 45.28 -8.61
#